data_AF-A0A6J4PM16-F1
#
_entry.id   AF-A0A6J4PM16-F1
#
_cell.length_a   1.000
_cell.length_b   1.000
_cell.length_c   1.000
_cell.angle_alpha   90.00
_cell.angle_beta   90.00
_cell.angle_gamma   90.00
#
_symmetry.space_group_name_H-M   'P 1'
#
loop_
_entity.id
_entity.type
_entity.pdbx_description
1 polymer ?
#
loop_
_entity_poly.entity_id
_entity_poly.type
_entity_poly.pdbx_seq_one_letter_code
_entity_poly.pdbx_strand_id
1 'polypeptide(L)'
;MPVEVPGRGRLSSSGAARGRAIGAGAHAAPGAEGRWFEADYRHVEAGQGSLSTSSSGTSEPPRVVEAHRVHLWVPAAVRREGLQNGARVGSMVIATFGFVDLAGFTALTEAHGDAEAVDMLVRFEATTKASLGHSGRLVKTIGDAVMLAFDEPTAAVTAVVALFEAMQGTDLPVARCGLHHGAAVERNGDYFGAAVNLAARIAAQAHGGQVVATSAVAEAARGAGVPVADLGCFDLRNIAEPVELFHLQIRSDVDATAIDPVCRMRVSPVSAAGRLRHGGRYYWFCSLRCASIFTADPERVVAGPTR
;
A
#
# COMPACT_ATOMS: atom_id res chain seq x y z
N MET A 1 -14.38 -48.95 50.32
CA MET A 1 -13.64 -48.60 49.08
C MET A 1 -13.14 -47.16 49.23
N PRO A 2 -11.92 -46.81 48.76
CA PRO A 2 -11.14 -45.64 49.23
C PRO A 2 -11.02 -44.52 48.15
N VAL A 3 -10.21 -43.44 48.23
CA VAL A 3 -9.11 -43.10 49.16
C VAL A 3 -8.97 -41.57 49.41
N GLU A 4 -8.32 -41.23 50.52
CA GLU A 4 -7.59 -39.99 50.94
C GLU A 4 -7.88 -38.56 50.42
N VAL A 5 -7.95 -37.67 51.42
CA VAL A 5 -7.57 -36.23 51.47
C VAL A 5 -6.16 -36.22 52.12
N PRO A 6 -5.15 -35.34 51.85
CA PRO A 6 -5.27 -33.86 51.88
C PRO A 6 -4.32 -33.06 50.94
N GLY A 7 -4.38 -31.72 50.86
CA GLY A 7 -3.69 -30.84 51.83
C GLY A 7 -3.53 -29.39 51.32
N ARG A 8 -3.50 -28.43 52.26
CA ARG A 8 -3.34 -26.98 51.99
C ARG A 8 -1.85 -26.59 51.92
N GLY A 9 -1.49 -25.67 51.04
CA GLY A 9 -0.19 -24.97 51.00
C GLY A 9 -0.38 -23.47 50.77
N ARG A 10 0.48 -22.62 51.37
CA ARG A 10 0.29 -21.15 51.42
C ARG A 10 1.05 -20.39 50.33
N LEU A 11 0.59 -19.16 50.11
CA LEU A 11 1.29 -18.05 49.48
C LEU A 11 2.78 -17.95 49.88
N SER A 12 3.64 -17.67 48.90
CA SER A 12 4.81 -16.81 49.12
C SER A 12 4.97 -15.85 47.94
N SER A 13 5.37 -14.62 48.27
CA SER A 13 5.58 -13.53 47.32
C SER A 13 7.05 -13.14 47.32
N SER A 14 7.67 -12.97 46.14
CA SER A 14 8.52 -11.82 45.80
C SER A 14 9.21 -12.06 44.46
N GLY A 15 9.42 -10.98 43.70
CA GLY A 15 9.98 -11.05 42.34
C GLY A 15 9.72 -9.77 41.56
N ALA A 16 10.04 -8.60 42.16
CA ALA A 16 9.80 -7.31 41.53
C ALA A 16 10.84 -7.04 40.42
N ALA A 17 10.53 -7.39 39.18
CA ALA A 17 11.23 -6.90 38.01
C ALA A 17 10.56 -5.62 37.48
N ARG A 18 11.22 -4.47 37.66
CA ARG A 18 10.79 -3.20 37.03
C ARG A 18 11.06 -3.26 35.53
N GLY A 19 10.02 -3.40 34.72
CA GLY A 19 10.07 -3.23 33.26
C GLY A 19 9.02 -2.20 32.84
N ARG A 20 9.38 -1.24 31.97
CA ARG A 20 8.45 -0.20 31.51
C ARG A 20 7.28 -0.84 30.76
N ALA A 21 6.06 -0.43 31.11
CA ALA A 21 4.91 -0.65 30.24
C ALA A 21 5.08 0.20 28.98
N ILE A 22 5.28 -0.44 27.82
CA ILE A 22 5.07 0.15 26.50
C ILE A 22 3.86 -0.57 25.92
N GLY A 23 2.68 -0.13 26.35
CA GLY A 23 1.41 -0.74 26.00
C GLY A 23 0.56 0.19 25.14
N ALA A 24 0.67 0.03 23.82
CA ALA A 24 -0.37 0.44 22.89
C ALA A 24 -1.09 -0.83 22.40
N GLY A 25 -1.81 -1.48 23.31
CA GLY A 25 -2.59 -2.66 22.98
C GLY A 25 -3.80 -2.27 22.15
N ALA A 26 -4.04 -2.98 21.04
CA ALA A 26 -5.33 -2.89 20.34
C ALA A 26 -6.44 -3.33 21.31
N HIS A 27 -7.27 -2.39 21.74
CA HIS A 27 -8.43 -2.68 22.58
C HIS A 27 -9.65 -2.89 21.68
N ALA A 28 -10.27 -4.06 21.75
CA ALA A 28 -11.55 -4.29 21.09
C ALA A 28 -12.60 -3.34 21.67
N ALA A 29 -13.35 -2.65 20.80
CA ALA A 29 -14.40 -1.73 21.21
C ALA A 29 -15.43 -2.41 22.15
N PRO A 30 -15.96 -1.72 23.18
CA PRO A 30 -16.91 -2.32 24.11
C PRO A 30 -18.16 -2.85 23.39
N GLY A 31 -18.37 -4.16 23.42
CA GLY A 31 -19.47 -4.84 22.73
C GLY A 31 -19.15 -5.40 21.34
N ALA A 32 -17.90 -5.29 20.86
CA ALA A 32 -17.49 -5.91 19.60
C ALA A 32 -17.34 -7.44 19.71
N GLU A 33 -18.27 -8.20 19.13
CA GLU A 33 -18.19 -9.67 19.10
C GLU A 33 -17.13 -10.16 18.11
N GLY A 34 -16.23 -11.06 18.55
CA GLY A 34 -15.43 -11.94 17.68
C GLY A 34 -14.26 -12.61 18.39
N ARG A 35 -13.15 -12.90 17.68
CA ARG A 35 -11.99 -13.63 18.20
C ARG A 35 -10.66 -12.94 17.88
N TRP A 36 -9.77 -13.00 18.86
CA TRP A 36 -8.34 -12.80 18.67
C TRP A 36 -7.72 -14.00 17.97
N PHE A 37 -6.83 -13.73 17.02
CA PHE A 37 -5.95 -14.73 16.42
C PHE A 37 -4.51 -14.39 16.78
N GLU A 38 -3.75 -15.42 17.14
CA GLU A 38 -2.29 -15.33 17.29
C GLU A 38 -1.65 -15.70 15.95
N ALA A 39 -0.76 -14.85 15.45
CA ALA A 39 0.04 -15.10 14.26
C ALA A 39 1.52 -14.96 14.60
N ASP A 40 2.32 -15.96 14.22
CA ASP A 40 3.76 -15.99 14.41
C ASP A 40 4.46 -15.38 13.19
N TYR A 41 4.90 -14.12 13.28
CA TYR A 41 5.74 -13.51 12.26
C TYR A 41 7.20 -13.94 12.47
N ARG A 42 7.86 -14.42 11.40
CA ARG A 42 9.27 -14.86 11.45
C ARG A 42 10.14 -13.88 10.69
N HIS A 43 11.02 -13.18 11.40
CA HIS A 43 12.03 -12.33 10.77
C HIS A 43 13.16 -13.21 10.21
N VAL A 44 13.44 -13.05 8.92
CA VAL A 44 14.45 -13.82 8.19
C VAL A 44 15.46 -12.85 7.59
N GLU A 45 16.69 -12.85 8.11
CA GLU A 45 17.77 -12.07 7.52
C GLU A 45 18.32 -12.76 6.26
N ALA A 46 18.57 -11.98 5.21
CA ALA A 46 19.33 -12.44 4.06
C ALA A 46 20.81 -12.54 4.43
N GLY A 47 21.40 -13.72 4.29
CA GLY A 47 22.81 -13.96 4.63
C GLY A 47 23.75 -13.04 3.82
N GLN A 48 24.67 -12.36 4.51
CA GLN A 48 25.64 -11.47 3.90
C GLN A 48 26.70 -12.25 3.10
N GLY A 49 26.40 -12.55 1.84
CA GLY A 49 27.36 -13.12 0.89
C GLY A 49 28.34 -12.07 0.41
N SER A 50 29.52 -11.98 1.04
CA SER A 50 30.62 -11.17 0.51
C SER A 50 31.19 -11.80 -0.77
N LEU A 51 31.22 -11.02 -1.86
CA LEU A 51 31.78 -11.43 -3.14
C LEU A 51 33.31 -11.49 -3.07
N SER A 52 33.86 -12.63 -2.64
CA SER A 52 35.27 -12.99 -2.83
C SER A 52 35.39 -14.09 -3.90
N THR A 53 36.23 -13.85 -4.91
CA THR A 53 36.35 -14.72 -6.08
C THR A 53 37.23 -15.94 -5.80
N SER A 54 36.64 -17.00 -5.27
CA SER A 54 37.19 -18.37 -5.37
C SER A 54 36.06 -19.40 -5.33
N SER A 55 36.12 -20.38 -6.23
CA SER A 55 35.10 -21.42 -6.41
C SER A 55 34.85 -22.29 -5.17
N SER A 56 33.66 -22.90 -5.11
CA SER A 56 33.11 -23.77 -4.04
C SER A 56 32.70 -23.06 -2.74
N GLY A 57 31.56 -22.36 -2.79
CA GLY A 57 30.81 -21.92 -1.61
C GLY A 57 29.42 -22.57 -1.58
N THR A 58 29.14 -23.39 -0.57
CA THR A 58 27.77 -23.82 -0.25
C THR A 58 27.03 -22.65 0.39
N SER A 59 25.96 -22.16 -0.23
CA SER A 59 25.11 -21.12 0.36
C SER A 59 24.44 -21.62 1.64
N GLU A 60 24.74 -21.00 2.78
CA GLU A 60 24.10 -21.34 4.04
C GLU A 60 22.60 -20.97 3.96
N PRO A 61 21.67 -21.84 4.39
CA PRO A 61 20.25 -21.53 4.36
C PRO A 61 19.93 -20.37 5.32
N PRO A 62 18.94 -19.53 5.01
CA PRO A 62 18.62 -18.36 5.81
C PRO A 62 18.19 -18.76 7.24
N ARG A 63 18.76 -18.09 8.23
CA ARG A 63 18.45 -18.32 9.65
C ARG A 63 17.29 -17.42 10.07
N VAL A 64 16.32 -18.00 10.79
CA VAL A 64 15.27 -17.24 11.49
C VAL A 64 15.92 -16.59 12.71
N VAL A 65 15.89 -15.25 12.78
CA VAL A 65 16.64 -14.50 13.81
C VAL A 65 15.74 -14.03 14.95
N GLU A 66 14.47 -13.75 14.66
CA GLU A 66 13.49 -13.37 15.68
C GLU A 66 12.06 -13.80 15.30
N ALA A 67 11.23 -14.09 16.30
CA ALA A 67 9.82 -14.41 16.14
C ALA A 67 8.99 -13.41 16.95
N HIS A 68 8.18 -12.60 16.25
CA HIS A 68 7.36 -11.56 16.86
C HIS A 68 5.89 -11.98 16.84
N ARG A 69 5.23 -11.85 18.00
CA ARG A 69 3.87 -12.35 18.22
C ARG A 69 2.85 -11.23 18.10
N VAL A 70 2.03 -11.26 17.05
CA VAL A 70 1.04 -10.20 16.77
C VAL A 70 -0.37 -10.68 17.09
N HIS A 71 -1.14 -9.84 17.77
CA HIS A 71 -2.54 -10.10 18.11
C HIS A 71 -3.46 -9.40 17.12
N LEU A 72 -4.13 -10.18 16.27
CA LEU A 72 -5.04 -9.67 15.23
C LEU A 72 -6.51 -9.84 15.63
N TRP A 73 -7.32 -8.84 15.34
CA TRP A 73 -8.74 -8.75 15.69
C TRP A 73 -9.63 -8.97 14.44
N VAL A 74 -10.47 -10.03 14.44
CA VAL A 74 -11.32 -10.45 13.29
C VAL A 74 -12.84 -10.41 13.63
N PRO A 75 -13.59 -9.38 13.20
CA PRO A 75 -15.04 -9.19 13.45
C PRO A 75 -15.96 -10.41 13.25
N ALA A 76 -16.88 -10.67 14.19
CA ALA A 76 -17.84 -11.78 14.08
C ALA A 76 -18.83 -11.65 12.91
N ALA A 77 -19.03 -10.44 12.37
CA ALA A 77 -19.83 -10.18 11.17
C ALA A 77 -19.36 -10.96 9.92
N VAL A 78 -18.15 -11.56 9.94
CA VAL A 78 -17.61 -12.42 8.89
C VAL A 78 -18.21 -13.85 8.95
N ARG A 79 -19.42 -14.05 9.50
CA ARG A 79 -20.02 -15.39 9.71
C ARG A 79 -21.32 -15.67 8.95
N ARG A 80 -21.24 -16.71 8.10
CA ARG A 80 -22.31 -17.62 7.68
C ARG A 80 -23.50 -17.04 6.89
N GLU A 81 -23.23 -16.52 5.70
CA GLU A 81 -24.14 -16.72 4.55
C GLU A 81 -23.40 -17.52 3.48
N GLY A 82 -23.57 -18.85 3.52
CA GLY A 82 -22.75 -19.77 2.70
C GLY A 82 -22.97 -21.27 2.93
N LEU A 83 -24.15 -21.67 3.43
CA LEU A 83 -24.59 -23.08 3.40
C LEU A 83 -25.95 -23.21 2.71
N GLN A 84 -25.94 -22.94 1.41
CA GLN A 84 -26.83 -23.51 0.39
C GLN A 84 -26.19 -23.20 -0.98
N ASN A 85 -26.19 -24.18 -1.89
CA ASN A 85 -25.64 -24.13 -3.24
C ASN A 85 -24.10 -24.09 -3.37
N GLY A 86 -23.45 -25.26 -3.20
CA GLY A 86 -22.43 -25.84 -4.11
C GLY A 86 -21.16 -25.08 -4.52
N ALA A 87 -20.98 -23.82 -4.14
CA ALA A 87 -19.81 -23.03 -4.49
C ALA A 87 -18.64 -23.37 -3.55
N ARG A 88 -17.44 -23.55 -4.11
CA ARG A 88 -16.20 -23.64 -3.33
C ARG A 88 -16.06 -22.36 -2.50
N VAL A 89 -16.10 -22.51 -1.17
CA VAL A 89 -15.85 -21.42 -0.22
C VAL A 89 -14.42 -20.93 -0.45
N GLY A 90 -14.24 -19.61 -0.57
CA GLY A 90 -12.91 -19.02 -0.75
C GLY A 90 -12.01 -19.25 0.46
N SER A 91 -10.71 -19.35 0.24
CA SER A 91 -9.72 -19.51 1.32
C SER A 91 -9.49 -18.18 2.03
N MET A 92 -9.58 -18.18 3.36
CA MET A 92 -9.10 -17.05 4.16
C MET A 92 -7.58 -16.97 4.05
N VAL A 93 -7.07 -15.80 3.69
CA VAL A 93 -5.64 -15.47 3.63
C VAL A 93 -5.35 -14.23 4.46
N ILE A 94 -4.09 -14.05 4.83
CA ILE A 94 -3.53 -12.77 5.29
C ILE A 94 -2.51 -12.37 4.23
N ALA A 95 -2.62 -11.15 3.71
CA ALA A 95 -1.78 -10.66 2.62
C ALA A 95 -1.72 -9.12 2.64
N THR A 96 -0.74 -8.56 1.94
CA THR A 96 -0.62 -7.13 1.66
C THR A 96 -1.29 -6.81 0.34
N PHE A 97 -2.29 -5.93 0.39
CA PHE A 97 -3.00 -5.43 -0.78
C PHE A 97 -2.50 -4.03 -1.12
N GLY A 98 -2.27 -3.82 -2.41
CA GLY A 98 -1.92 -2.51 -2.97
C GLY A 98 -2.91 -2.07 -4.03
N PHE A 99 -3.23 -0.79 -4.03
CA PHE A 99 -3.90 -0.15 -5.16
C PHE A 99 -2.98 0.95 -5.66
N VAL A 100 -2.60 0.89 -6.93
CA VAL A 100 -1.79 1.91 -7.60
C VAL A 100 -2.65 2.52 -8.70
N ASP A 101 -2.74 3.84 -8.73
CA ASP A 101 -3.68 4.59 -9.57
C ASP A 101 -2.97 5.77 -10.27
N LEU A 102 -3.31 6.02 -11.54
CA LEU A 102 -2.69 7.09 -12.34
C LEU A 102 -3.38 8.44 -12.09
N ALA A 103 -2.73 9.32 -11.34
CA ALA A 103 -3.32 10.58 -10.91
C ALA A 103 -3.72 11.48 -12.10
N GLY A 104 -5.03 11.64 -12.30
CA GLY A 104 -5.62 12.49 -13.33
C GLY A 104 -5.72 11.87 -14.72
N PHE A 105 -5.57 10.54 -14.84
CA PHE A 105 -5.76 9.83 -16.10
C PHE A 105 -7.10 10.15 -16.78
N THR A 106 -8.21 10.32 -16.05
CA THR A 106 -9.50 10.77 -16.62
C THR A 106 -9.37 12.06 -17.43
N ALA A 107 -8.67 13.06 -16.88
CA ALA A 107 -8.45 14.34 -17.55
C ALA A 107 -7.46 14.21 -18.72
N LEU A 108 -6.54 13.25 -18.66
CA LEU A 108 -5.71 12.88 -19.80
C LEU A 108 -6.54 12.25 -20.92
N THR A 109 -7.45 11.32 -20.63
CA THR A 109 -8.34 10.71 -21.64
C THR A 109 -9.18 11.77 -22.34
N GLU A 110 -9.75 12.73 -21.62
CA GLU A 110 -10.44 13.89 -22.21
C GLU A 110 -9.50 14.77 -23.07
N ALA A 111 -8.31 15.06 -22.56
CA ALA A 111 -7.36 15.99 -23.19
C ALA A 111 -6.52 15.37 -24.33
N HIS A 112 -6.44 14.05 -24.45
CA HIS A 112 -5.61 13.33 -25.43
C HIS A 112 -6.44 12.35 -26.30
N GLY A 113 -7.47 11.73 -25.76
CA GLY A 113 -8.38 10.81 -26.45
C GLY A 113 -8.05 9.33 -26.20
N ASP A 114 -9.06 8.49 -26.40
CA ASP A 114 -9.09 7.10 -25.92
C ASP A 114 -7.90 6.23 -26.39
N ALA A 115 -7.44 6.39 -27.63
CA ALA A 115 -6.36 5.56 -28.18
C ALA A 115 -5.00 5.78 -27.48
N GLU A 116 -4.67 7.04 -27.18
CA GLU A 116 -3.44 7.40 -26.45
C GLU A 116 -3.53 6.98 -24.97
N ALA A 117 -4.73 7.12 -24.39
CA ALA A 117 -5.03 6.67 -23.03
C ALA A 117 -4.91 5.13 -22.89
N VAL A 118 -5.36 4.35 -23.87
CA VAL A 118 -5.25 2.88 -23.85
C VAL A 118 -3.79 2.41 -23.95
N ASP A 119 -2.99 3.00 -24.84
CA ASP A 119 -1.55 2.69 -24.94
C ASP A 119 -0.81 2.99 -23.62
N MET A 120 -1.16 4.11 -22.98
CA MET A 120 -0.65 4.49 -21.67
C MET A 120 -1.01 3.49 -20.56
N LEU A 121 -2.23 2.94 -20.55
CA LEU A 121 -2.61 1.87 -19.62
C LEU A 121 -1.83 0.59 -19.86
N VAL A 122 -1.63 0.20 -21.13
CA VAL A 122 -0.81 -0.98 -21.48
C VAL A 122 0.63 -0.81 -21.00
N ARG A 123 1.21 0.38 -21.16
CA ARG A 123 2.56 0.69 -20.66
C ARG A 123 2.62 0.71 -19.13
N PHE A 124 1.63 1.29 -18.45
CA PHE A 124 1.54 1.27 -16.98
C PHE A 124 1.37 -0.15 -16.43
N GLU A 125 0.54 -1.00 -17.04
CA GLU A 125 0.37 -2.40 -16.65
C GLU A 125 1.65 -3.21 -16.88
N ALA A 126 2.37 -2.97 -17.97
CA ALA A 126 3.65 -3.61 -18.27
C ALA A 126 4.74 -3.21 -17.26
N THR A 127 4.90 -1.91 -16.97
CA THR A 127 5.83 -1.42 -15.94
C THR A 127 5.47 -1.98 -14.57
N THR A 128 4.19 -1.98 -14.20
CA THR A 128 3.70 -2.59 -12.96
C THR A 128 4.13 -4.05 -12.87
N LYS A 129 3.83 -4.88 -13.88
CA LYS A 129 4.19 -6.31 -13.90
C LYS A 129 5.70 -6.53 -13.77
N ALA A 130 6.52 -5.70 -14.43
CA ALA A 130 7.97 -5.80 -14.34
C ALA A 130 8.50 -5.52 -12.92
N SER A 131 7.87 -4.61 -12.18
CA SER A 131 8.29 -4.22 -10.83
C SER A 131 7.83 -5.16 -9.71
N LEU A 132 6.92 -6.11 -9.95
CA LEU A 132 6.41 -7.03 -8.91
C LEU A 132 7.41 -8.10 -8.44
N GLY A 133 8.43 -8.40 -9.27
CA GLY A 133 9.31 -9.54 -9.05
C GLY A 133 8.54 -10.87 -9.00
N HIS A 134 9.05 -11.83 -8.21
CA HIS A 134 8.45 -13.17 -8.08
C HIS A 134 7.41 -13.30 -6.96
N SER A 135 7.30 -12.29 -6.09
CA SER A 135 6.51 -12.35 -4.85
C SER A 135 5.24 -11.48 -4.86
N GLY A 136 4.96 -10.82 -5.97
CA GLY A 136 3.78 -9.97 -6.16
C GLY A 136 2.90 -10.45 -7.30
N ARG A 137 1.59 -10.27 -7.16
CA ARG A 137 0.59 -10.54 -8.21
C ARG A 137 -0.16 -9.27 -8.58
N LEU A 138 -0.20 -8.94 -9.87
CA LEU A 138 -1.22 -8.06 -10.43
C LEU A 138 -2.51 -8.89 -10.49
N VAL A 139 -3.44 -8.60 -9.57
CA VAL A 139 -4.69 -9.35 -9.39
C VAL A 139 -5.65 -9.02 -10.53
N LYS A 140 -5.85 -7.73 -10.81
CA LYS A 140 -6.68 -7.19 -11.88
C LYS A 140 -6.41 -5.71 -12.11
N THR A 141 -6.78 -5.22 -13.29
CA THR A 141 -6.95 -3.79 -13.59
C THR A 141 -8.38 -3.36 -13.23
N ILE A 142 -8.55 -2.10 -12.83
CA ILE A 142 -9.82 -1.46 -12.51
C ILE A 142 -9.77 -0.05 -13.12
N GLY A 143 -10.05 0.04 -14.42
CA GLY A 143 -9.82 1.27 -15.19
C GLY A 143 -8.33 1.61 -15.25
N ASP A 144 -7.98 2.77 -14.70
CA ASP A 144 -6.64 3.33 -14.54
C ASP A 144 -5.88 2.85 -13.31
N ALA A 145 -6.56 2.14 -12.40
CA ALA A 145 -5.93 1.53 -11.23
C ALA A 145 -5.55 0.06 -11.45
N VAL A 146 -4.46 -0.38 -10.81
CA VAL A 146 -4.07 -1.78 -10.68
C VAL A 146 -4.23 -2.24 -9.23
N MET A 147 -4.82 -3.42 -9.05
CA MET A 147 -4.88 -4.10 -7.77
C MET A 147 -3.75 -5.12 -7.66
N LEU A 148 -2.93 -4.98 -6.61
CA LEU A 148 -1.77 -5.81 -6.31
C LEU A 148 -2.01 -6.62 -5.03
N ALA A 149 -1.43 -7.82 -4.98
CA ALA A 149 -1.39 -8.65 -3.78
C ALA A 149 0.00 -9.26 -3.59
N PHE A 150 0.45 -9.32 -2.35
CA PHE A 150 1.73 -9.87 -1.91
C PHE A 150 1.51 -10.64 -0.61
N ASP A 151 2.22 -11.74 -0.38
CA ASP A 151 2.06 -12.48 0.87
C ASP A 151 2.51 -11.64 2.09
N GLU A 152 3.64 -10.94 1.95
CA GLU A 152 4.30 -10.19 3.03
C GLU A 152 4.38 -8.67 2.77
N PRO A 153 4.36 -7.81 3.82
CA PRO A 153 4.49 -6.36 3.67
C PRO A 153 5.80 -5.93 3.00
N THR A 154 6.92 -6.59 3.34
CA THR A 154 8.24 -6.27 2.78
C THR A 154 8.28 -6.43 1.26
N ALA A 155 7.66 -7.50 0.73
CA ALA A 155 7.57 -7.73 -0.71
C ALA A 155 6.76 -6.63 -1.42
N ALA A 156 5.68 -6.16 -0.80
CA ALA A 156 4.88 -5.05 -1.31
C ALA A 156 5.69 -3.74 -1.33
N VAL A 157 6.45 -3.44 -0.28
CA VAL A 157 7.33 -2.26 -0.24
C VAL A 157 8.38 -2.33 -1.34
N THR A 158 9.12 -3.44 -1.47
CA THR A 158 10.14 -3.60 -2.51
C THR A 158 9.57 -3.41 -3.92
N ALA A 159 8.41 -4.02 -4.21
CA ALA A 159 7.77 -3.90 -5.52
C ALA A 159 7.25 -2.49 -5.82
N VAL A 160 6.69 -1.79 -4.82
CA VAL A 160 6.19 -0.42 -5.00
C VAL A 160 7.34 0.58 -5.11
N VAL A 161 8.46 0.38 -4.40
CA VAL A 161 9.71 1.14 -4.63
C VAL A 161 10.17 0.97 -6.07
N ALA A 162 10.34 -0.28 -6.53
CA ALA A 162 10.74 -0.57 -7.91
C ALA A 162 9.77 -0.03 -8.97
N LEU A 163 8.46 0.04 -8.67
CA LEU A 163 7.46 0.64 -9.57
C LEU A 163 7.59 2.17 -9.63
N PHE A 164 7.66 2.83 -8.48
CA PHE A 164 7.77 4.28 -8.43
C PHE A 164 9.12 4.76 -9.00
N GLU A 165 10.19 3.99 -8.84
CA GLU A 165 11.48 4.23 -9.50
C GLU A 165 11.41 4.01 -11.01
N ALA A 166 10.84 2.89 -11.49
CA ALA A 166 10.71 2.61 -12.92
C ALA A 166 9.79 3.58 -13.68
N MET A 167 8.89 4.28 -12.97
CA MET A 167 8.07 5.35 -13.55
C MET A 167 8.79 6.71 -13.59
N GLN A 168 9.91 6.92 -12.86
CA GLN A 168 10.66 8.18 -12.94
C GLN A 168 11.24 8.38 -14.34
N GLY A 169 11.15 9.60 -14.86
CA GLY A 169 11.67 9.96 -16.19
C GLY A 169 10.86 9.40 -17.38
N THR A 170 9.75 8.69 -17.13
CA THR A 170 8.80 8.26 -18.17
C THR A 170 7.77 9.35 -18.45
N ASP A 171 7.01 9.19 -19.54
CA ASP A 171 5.83 9.99 -19.88
C ASP A 171 4.53 9.51 -19.21
N LEU A 172 4.60 8.51 -18.33
CA LEU A 172 3.45 8.02 -17.58
C LEU A 172 2.96 9.09 -16.57
N PRO A 173 1.64 9.21 -16.35
CA PRO A 173 1.08 10.02 -15.27
C PRO A 173 1.58 9.56 -13.91
N VAL A 174 1.49 10.45 -12.93
CA VAL A 174 2.04 10.15 -11.60
C VAL A 174 1.19 9.10 -10.91
N ALA A 175 1.77 7.94 -10.63
CA ALA A 175 1.13 6.97 -9.76
C ALA A 175 0.90 7.54 -8.34
N ARG A 176 -0.22 7.20 -7.73
CA ARG A 176 -0.45 7.26 -6.28
C ARG A 176 -0.72 5.85 -5.78
N CYS A 177 -0.31 5.52 -4.56
CA CYS A 177 -0.44 4.16 -4.04
C CYS A 177 -1.00 4.13 -2.62
N GLY A 178 -1.87 3.17 -2.35
CA GLY A 178 -2.33 2.79 -1.01
C GLY A 178 -2.00 1.34 -0.70
N LEU A 179 -1.35 1.09 0.43
CA LEU A 179 -0.94 -0.23 0.90
C LEU A 179 -1.55 -0.58 2.26
N HIS A 180 -2.06 -1.80 2.41
CA HIS A 180 -2.51 -2.32 3.70
C HIS A 180 -2.35 -3.84 3.79
N HIS A 181 -1.90 -4.32 4.95
CA HIS A 181 -1.73 -5.75 5.23
C HIS A 181 -2.81 -6.24 6.19
N GLY A 182 -3.54 -7.29 5.80
CA GLY A 182 -4.65 -7.80 6.59
C GLY A 182 -5.36 -9.00 5.96
N ALA A 183 -6.45 -9.44 6.60
CA ALA A 183 -7.19 -10.64 6.20
C ALA A 183 -8.17 -10.39 5.05
N ALA A 184 -8.24 -11.33 4.11
CA ALA A 184 -9.20 -11.35 3.01
C ALA A 184 -9.64 -12.80 2.65
N VAL A 185 -10.70 -12.91 1.86
CA VAL A 185 -11.14 -14.15 1.20
C VAL A 185 -10.56 -14.17 -0.22
N GLU A 186 -9.76 -15.17 -0.54
CA GLU A 186 -9.37 -15.46 -1.92
C GLU A 186 -10.41 -16.34 -2.61
N ARG A 187 -10.84 -15.96 -3.81
CA ARG A 187 -11.76 -16.75 -4.63
C ARG A 187 -11.47 -16.55 -6.12
N ASN A 188 -11.21 -17.64 -6.82
CA ASN A 188 -10.94 -17.64 -8.27
C ASN A 188 -9.81 -16.67 -8.70
N GLY A 189 -8.79 -16.49 -7.84
CA GLY A 189 -7.66 -15.60 -8.09
C GLY A 189 -7.90 -14.13 -7.72
N ASP A 190 -9.12 -13.76 -7.30
CA ASP A 190 -9.49 -12.41 -6.83
C ASP A 190 -9.63 -12.39 -5.29
N TYR A 191 -9.57 -11.20 -4.68
CA TYR A 191 -9.62 -11.01 -3.22
C TYR A 191 -10.77 -10.11 -2.78
N PHE A 192 -11.43 -10.50 -1.68
CA PHE A 192 -12.58 -9.80 -1.12
C PHE A 192 -12.43 -9.65 0.40
N GLY A 193 -12.64 -8.45 0.94
CA GLY A 193 -12.64 -8.24 2.39
C GLY A 193 -12.39 -6.80 2.81
N ALA A 194 -12.40 -6.57 4.13
CA ALA A 194 -12.12 -5.28 4.71
C ALA A 194 -10.72 -4.76 4.35
N ALA A 195 -9.71 -5.64 4.34
CA ALA A 195 -8.33 -5.28 4.01
C ALA A 195 -8.18 -4.71 2.58
N VAL A 196 -8.80 -5.38 1.59
CA VAL A 196 -8.84 -4.92 0.18
C VAL A 196 -9.52 -3.55 0.06
N ASN A 197 -10.68 -3.39 0.71
CA ASN A 197 -11.44 -2.14 0.70
C ASN A 197 -10.71 -0.98 1.39
N LEU A 198 -9.93 -1.28 2.44
CA LEU A 198 -9.09 -0.30 3.13
C LEU A 198 -7.93 0.15 2.23
N ALA A 199 -7.19 -0.78 1.62
CA ALA A 199 -6.09 -0.45 0.69
C ALA A 199 -6.56 0.49 -0.44
N ALA A 200 -7.71 0.20 -1.06
CA ALA A 200 -8.30 1.06 -2.09
C ALA A 200 -8.67 2.47 -1.58
N ARG A 201 -9.19 2.58 -0.35
CA ARG A 201 -9.51 3.89 0.26
C ARG A 201 -8.27 4.69 0.60
N ILE A 202 -7.19 4.03 1.05
CA ILE A 202 -5.90 4.68 1.30
C ILE A 202 -5.34 5.24 -0.02
N ALA A 203 -5.38 4.48 -1.11
CA ALA A 203 -4.94 4.94 -2.42
C ALA A 203 -5.74 6.15 -2.91
N ALA A 204 -7.04 6.19 -2.63
CA ALA A 204 -7.89 7.33 -2.97
C ALA A 204 -7.57 8.61 -2.17
N GLN A 205 -7.02 8.50 -0.95
CA GLN A 205 -6.53 9.66 -0.17
C GLN A 205 -5.14 10.14 -0.62
N ALA A 206 -4.33 9.25 -1.19
CA ALA A 206 -2.97 9.58 -1.62
C ALA A 206 -2.94 10.66 -2.72
N HIS A 207 -1.98 11.57 -2.61
CA HIS A 207 -1.65 12.55 -3.66
C HIS A 207 -0.81 11.91 -4.78
N GLY A 208 -0.75 12.56 -5.95
CA GLY A 208 0.06 12.09 -7.08
C GLY A 208 1.55 12.01 -6.73
N GLY A 209 2.09 10.78 -6.72
CA GLY A 209 3.46 10.45 -6.33
C GLY A 209 3.64 10.06 -4.87
N GLN A 210 2.54 9.98 -4.11
CA GLN A 210 2.56 9.58 -2.71
C GLN A 210 2.26 8.08 -2.57
N VAL A 211 3.01 7.41 -1.70
CA VAL A 211 2.71 6.03 -1.27
C VAL A 211 2.29 6.06 0.19
N VAL A 212 1.00 5.81 0.43
CA VAL A 212 0.39 5.86 1.76
C VAL A 212 0.12 4.44 2.25
N ALA A 213 0.39 4.15 3.52
CA ALA A 213 0.21 2.82 4.08
C ALA A 213 -0.23 2.83 5.55
N THR A 214 -0.76 1.70 6.03
CA THR A 214 -0.98 1.44 7.47
C THR A 214 0.28 0.92 8.17
N SER A 215 0.32 1.04 9.50
CA SER A 215 1.44 0.67 10.39
C SER A 215 2.24 -0.59 10.00
N ALA A 216 1.60 -1.74 9.77
CA ALA A 216 2.31 -2.99 9.44
C ALA A 216 3.21 -2.89 8.18
N VAL A 217 2.80 -2.09 7.18
CA VAL A 217 3.59 -1.85 5.97
C VAL A 217 4.60 -0.72 6.19
N ALA A 218 4.25 0.27 7.02
CA ALA A 218 5.16 1.33 7.44
C ALA A 218 6.39 0.77 8.18
N GLU A 219 6.20 -0.18 9.10
CA GLU A 219 7.31 -0.82 9.83
C GLU A 219 8.16 -1.72 8.92
N ALA A 220 7.57 -2.43 7.96
CA ALA A 220 8.33 -3.14 6.94
C ALA A 220 9.15 -2.18 6.05
N ALA A 221 8.62 -0.99 5.74
CA ALA A 221 9.35 0.04 5.01
C ALA A 221 10.51 0.62 5.82
N ARG A 222 10.34 0.87 7.13
CA ARG A 222 11.46 1.24 8.02
C ARG A 222 12.53 0.16 8.06
N GLY A 223 12.13 -1.12 8.17
CA GLY A 223 13.04 -2.27 8.14
C GLY A 223 13.82 -2.41 6.82
N ALA A 224 13.21 -2.01 5.70
CA ALA A 224 13.86 -1.94 4.39
C ALA A 224 14.70 -0.66 4.16
N GLY A 225 14.82 0.23 5.16
CA GLY A 225 15.56 1.49 5.05
C GLY A 225 14.84 2.60 4.27
N VAL A 226 13.56 2.42 3.90
CA VAL A 226 12.73 3.46 3.28
C VAL A 226 12.29 4.45 4.38
N PRO A 227 12.55 5.77 4.25
CA PRO A 227 12.10 6.73 5.24
C PRO A 227 10.57 6.81 5.29
N VAL A 228 10.01 6.93 6.49
CA VAL A 228 8.56 6.94 6.71
C VAL A 228 8.16 8.10 7.61
N ALA A 229 7.28 8.95 7.08
CA ALA A 229 6.63 10.05 7.79
C ALA A 229 5.24 9.64 8.28
N ASP A 230 4.88 10.08 9.48
CA ASP A 230 3.53 9.94 10.04
C ASP A 230 2.59 11.00 9.43
N LEU A 231 1.36 10.60 9.07
CA LEU A 231 0.30 11.50 8.59
C LEU A 231 -0.83 11.68 9.62
N GLY A 232 -0.83 10.89 10.70
CA GLY A 232 -1.88 10.85 11.72
C GLY A 232 -3.06 9.95 11.37
N CYS A 233 -4.14 10.09 12.16
CA CYS A 233 -5.36 9.31 12.02
C CYS A 233 -6.37 9.95 11.05
N PHE A 234 -6.96 9.14 10.16
CA PHE A 234 -7.92 9.57 9.15
C PHE A 234 -9.27 8.85 9.32
N ASP A 235 -10.35 9.64 9.30
CA ASP A 235 -11.71 9.12 9.16
C ASP A 235 -11.98 8.71 7.71
N LEU A 236 -11.89 7.41 7.44
CA LEU A 236 -12.15 6.85 6.11
C LEU A 236 -13.63 6.43 5.99
N ARG A 237 -14.31 6.89 4.93
CA ARG A 237 -15.72 6.54 4.64
C ARG A 237 -15.96 5.04 4.83
N ASN A 238 -17.00 4.70 5.60
CA ASN A 238 -17.41 3.32 5.90
C ASN A 238 -16.31 2.48 6.57
N ILE A 239 -15.51 3.10 7.43
CA ILE A 239 -14.66 2.46 8.45
C ILE A 239 -15.08 3.06 9.80
N ALA A 240 -15.24 2.21 10.82
CA ALA A 240 -15.83 2.61 12.09
C ALA A 240 -14.83 3.33 13.03
N GLU A 241 -13.54 3.06 12.87
CA GLU A 241 -12.46 3.60 13.68
C GLU A 241 -11.50 4.41 12.78
N PRO A 242 -10.94 5.54 13.24
CA PRO A 242 -9.92 6.28 12.51
C PRO A 242 -8.70 5.40 12.21
N VAL A 243 -8.17 5.50 10.99
CA VAL A 243 -7.01 4.70 10.55
C VAL A 243 -5.75 5.57 10.58
N GLU A 244 -4.73 5.11 11.30
CA GLU A 244 -3.39 5.72 11.29
C GLU A 244 -2.69 5.46 9.95
N LEU A 245 -2.27 6.53 9.27
CA LEU A 245 -1.66 6.48 7.95
C LEU A 245 -0.24 7.04 7.96
N PHE A 246 0.61 6.46 7.13
CA PHE A 246 2.01 6.79 6.99
C PHE A 246 2.37 7.02 5.52
N HIS A 247 3.25 7.98 5.25
CA HIS A 247 3.83 8.23 3.94
C HIS A 247 5.20 7.56 3.83
N LEU A 248 5.31 6.60 2.92
CA LEU A 248 6.58 5.99 2.52
C LEU A 248 7.28 6.94 1.56
N GLN A 249 8.39 7.53 2.00
CA GLN A 249 9.17 8.50 1.25
C GLN A 249 10.12 7.79 0.27
N ILE A 250 9.53 7.10 -0.70
CA ILE A 250 10.25 6.52 -1.83
C ILE A 250 10.97 7.65 -2.55
N ARG A 251 12.27 7.48 -2.84
CA ARG A 251 13.09 8.52 -3.47
C ARG A 251 12.67 8.75 -4.91
N SER A 252 11.66 9.59 -5.10
CA SER A 252 11.56 10.37 -6.32
C SER A 252 12.52 11.55 -6.16
N ASP A 253 13.70 11.48 -6.78
CA ASP A 253 14.64 12.60 -6.93
C ASP A 253 14.04 13.64 -7.91
N VAL A 254 12.89 14.16 -7.53
CA VAL A 254 12.05 15.09 -8.27
C VAL A 254 12.38 16.48 -7.76
N ASP A 255 13.54 16.97 -8.20
CA ASP A 255 13.83 18.40 -8.20
C ASP A 255 12.80 19.10 -9.10
N ALA A 256 11.71 19.55 -8.49
CA ALA A 256 10.72 20.48 -9.03
C ALA A 256 10.13 20.14 -10.42
N THR A 257 9.58 18.94 -10.64
CA THR A 257 8.65 18.76 -11.77
C THR A 257 7.37 19.57 -11.53
N ALA A 258 6.91 20.31 -12.54
CA ALA A 258 5.60 20.92 -12.53
C ALA A 258 4.51 19.87 -12.81
N ILE A 259 3.29 20.14 -12.39
CA ILE A 259 2.11 19.34 -12.75
C ILE A 259 1.35 20.13 -13.82
N ASP A 260 1.08 19.50 -14.97
CA ASP A 260 0.20 20.05 -16.00
C ASP A 260 -1.20 20.26 -15.40
N PRO A 261 -1.74 21.50 -15.39
CA PRO A 261 -3.00 21.77 -14.69
C PRO A 261 -4.21 21.19 -15.43
N VAL A 262 -4.09 20.86 -16.72
CA VAL A 262 -5.14 20.23 -17.54
C VAL A 262 -5.18 18.73 -17.27
N CYS A 263 -4.10 18.01 -17.57
CA CYS A 263 -4.10 16.54 -17.56
C CYS A 263 -3.43 15.89 -16.34
N ARG A 264 -2.92 16.69 -15.38
CA ARG A 264 -2.17 16.25 -14.18
C ARG A 264 -0.86 15.51 -14.42
N MET A 265 -0.42 15.35 -15.68
CA MET A 265 0.88 14.75 -16.01
C MET A 265 2.02 15.58 -15.37
N ARG A 266 3.02 14.92 -14.78
CA ARG A 266 4.25 15.61 -14.37
C ARG A 266 5.04 16.00 -15.61
N VAL A 267 5.54 17.23 -15.63
CA VAL A 267 6.43 17.70 -16.68
C VAL A 267 7.63 18.40 -16.07
N SER A 268 8.82 18.14 -16.59
CA SER A 268 10.00 18.91 -16.20
C SER A 268 9.87 20.34 -16.72
N PRO A 269 10.07 21.38 -15.88
CA PRO A 269 10.08 22.77 -16.33
C PRO A 269 11.06 23.10 -17.46
N VAL A 270 12.06 22.24 -17.66
CA VAL A 270 13.14 22.39 -18.66
C VAL A 270 12.76 21.76 -20.01
N SER A 271 11.95 20.69 -20.03
CA SER A 271 11.56 19.97 -21.24
C SER A 271 10.06 20.05 -21.57
N ALA A 272 9.29 20.85 -20.86
CA ALA A 272 7.86 21.05 -21.10
C ALA A 272 7.57 21.53 -22.53
N ALA A 273 6.52 20.95 -23.15
CA ALA A 273 6.09 21.33 -24.50
C ALA A 273 5.57 22.78 -24.58
N GLY A 274 5.17 23.36 -23.45
CA GLY A 274 4.83 24.77 -23.35
C GLY A 274 4.84 25.28 -21.90
N ARG A 275 4.90 26.60 -21.75
CA ARG A 275 4.74 27.31 -20.47
C ARG A 275 3.91 28.58 -20.67
N LEU A 276 2.85 28.74 -19.87
CA LEU A 276 1.98 29.91 -19.88
C LEU A 276 1.97 30.57 -18.50
N ARG A 277 1.50 31.83 -18.43
CA ARG A 277 1.41 32.59 -17.19
C ARG A 277 -0.04 33.06 -16.97
N HIS A 278 -0.58 32.79 -15.79
CA HIS A 278 -1.93 33.20 -15.39
C HIS A 278 -1.97 33.46 -13.88
N GLY A 279 -2.73 34.46 -13.41
CA GLY A 279 -2.78 34.83 -11.98
C GLY A 279 -1.40 35.16 -11.37
N GLY A 280 -0.45 35.64 -12.19
CA GLY A 280 0.95 35.87 -11.80
C GLY A 280 1.85 34.63 -11.77
N ARG A 281 1.27 33.41 -11.67
CA ARG A 281 1.96 32.11 -11.60
C ARG A 281 2.26 31.54 -13.00
N TYR A 282 3.33 30.75 -13.12
CA TYR A 282 3.62 29.95 -14.31
C TYR A 282 3.00 28.55 -14.22
N TYR A 283 2.52 28.07 -15.36
CA TYR A 283 2.02 26.72 -15.59
C TYR A 283 2.78 26.12 -16.76
N TRP A 284 3.09 24.83 -16.67
CA TRP A 284 3.82 24.08 -17.68
C TRP A 284 2.94 22.96 -18.21
N PHE A 285 3.13 22.58 -19.48
CA PHE A 285 2.25 21.63 -20.17
C PHE A 285 3.02 20.48 -20.78
N CYS A 286 2.45 19.27 -20.71
CA CYS A 286 3.00 18.08 -21.36
C CYS A 286 2.88 18.15 -22.88
N SER A 287 1.86 18.85 -23.39
CA SER A 287 1.56 18.94 -24.81
C SER A 287 1.07 20.34 -25.21
N LEU A 288 1.20 20.67 -26.49
CA LEU A 288 0.59 21.88 -27.06
C LEU A 288 -0.95 21.83 -26.98
N ARG A 289 -1.55 20.63 -26.89
CA ARG A 289 -3.00 20.44 -26.72
C ARG A 289 -3.44 20.86 -25.32
N CYS A 290 -2.73 20.45 -24.26
CA CYS A 290 -2.96 20.96 -22.90
C CYS A 290 -2.76 22.47 -22.80
N ALA A 291 -1.71 23.03 -23.41
CA ALA A 291 -1.50 24.48 -23.46
C ALA A 291 -2.67 25.21 -24.16
N SER A 292 -3.23 24.63 -25.22
CA SER A 292 -4.38 25.16 -25.94
C SER A 292 -5.67 25.09 -25.10
N ILE A 293 -5.93 23.96 -24.43
CA ILE A 293 -7.08 23.79 -23.52
C ILE A 293 -7.02 24.79 -22.37
N PHE A 294 -5.83 24.99 -21.76
CA PHE A 294 -5.63 25.99 -20.71
C PHE A 294 -5.87 27.41 -21.21
N THR A 295 -5.43 27.74 -22.43
CA THR A 295 -5.61 29.08 -23.01
C THR A 295 -7.08 29.41 -23.27
N ALA A 296 -7.91 28.40 -23.57
CA ALA A 296 -9.34 28.60 -23.83
C ALA A 296 -10.14 28.97 -22.56
N ASP A 297 -9.79 28.40 -21.41
CA ASP A 297 -10.44 28.68 -20.12
C ASP A 297 -9.47 28.44 -18.94
N PRO A 298 -8.61 29.43 -18.62
CA PRO A 298 -7.61 29.28 -17.56
C PRO A 298 -8.24 29.17 -16.16
N GLU A 299 -9.33 29.89 -15.90
CA GLU A 299 -9.93 29.96 -14.56
C GLU A 299 -10.57 28.62 -14.17
N ARG A 300 -11.32 27.98 -15.07
CA ARG A 300 -11.87 26.64 -14.85
C ARG A 300 -10.79 25.60 -14.58
N VAL A 301 -9.68 25.67 -15.32
CA VAL A 301 -8.58 24.71 -15.18
C VAL A 301 -7.80 24.93 -13.86
N VAL A 302 -7.61 26.17 -13.43
CA VAL A 302 -6.92 26.49 -12.18
C VAL A 302 -7.79 26.24 -10.93
N ALA A 303 -9.12 26.40 -11.03
CA ALA A 303 -10.05 26.14 -9.93
C ALA A 303 -10.12 24.65 -9.53
N GLY A 304 -9.84 23.74 -10.47
CA GLY A 304 -10.02 22.30 -10.29
C GLY A 304 -11.50 21.87 -10.33
N PRO A 305 -11.79 20.56 -10.23
CA PRO A 305 -13.17 20.09 -10.27
C PRO A 305 -13.97 20.60 -9.06
N THR A 306 -15.11 21.23 -9.32
CA THR A 306 -16.12 21.55 -8.31
C THR A 306 -16.59 20.28 -7.62
N ARG A 307 -16.60 20.29 -6.28
CA ARG A 307 -17.00 19.17 -5.42
C ARG A 307 -18.48 18.80 -5.54
#